data_AF-A0A841ASP6-F1
#
_entry.id   AF-A0A841ASP6-F1
#
_cell.length_a   1.000
_cell.length_b   1.000
_cell.length_c   1.000
_cell.angle_alpha   90.00
_cell.angle_beta   90.00
_cell.angle_gamma   90.00
#
_symmetry.space_group_name_H-M   'P 1'
#
loop_
_entity.id
_entity.type
_entity.pdbx_description
1 polymer ?
#
loop_
_entity_poly.entity_id
_entity_poly.type
_entity_poly.pdbx_seq_one_letter_code
_entity_poly.pdbx_strand_id
1 'polypeptide(L)' 'MNPLDLQARRGDYRDQVALPAVIGNNVSGVVVESGPGAGDFKSGEEVWCLAPVGPMPSSMWSTRPLVAR' A
#
# COMPACT_ATOMS: atom_id res chain seq x y z
N MET A 1 -12.25 -0.45 0.47
CA MET A 1 -12.63 -1.76 -0.06
C MET A 1 -12.96 -1.61 -1.52
N ASN A 2 -12.12 -2.18 -2.36
CA ASN A 2 -12.18 -2.15 -3.81
C ASN A 2 -12.76 -3.49 -4.32
N PRO A 3 -13.39 -3.54 -5.51
CA PRO A 3 -13.79 -4.79 -6.14
C PRO A 3 -12.64 -5.81 -6.28
N LEU A 4 -11.41 -5.32 -6.47
CA LEU A 4 -10.19 -6.12 -6.52
C LEU A 4 -9.98 -6.95 -5.25
N ASP A 5 -10.31 -6.41 -4.07
CA ASP A 5 -10.14 -7.11 -2.79
C ASP A 5 -10.99 -8.38 -2.76
N LEU A 6 -12.22 -8.32 -3.30
CA LEU A 6 -13.11 -9.47 -3.39
C LEU A 6 -12.64 -10.50 -4.40
N GLN A 7 -12.09 -10.05 -5.53
CA GLN A 7 -11.49 -10.93 -6.56
C GLN A 7 -10.27 -11.67 -6.01
N ALA A 8 -9.37 -10.95 -5.33
CA ALA A 8 -8.20 -11.52 -4.67
C ALA A 8 -8.59 -12.53 -3.58
N ARG A 9 -9.58 -12.20 -2.75
CA ARG A 9 -10.10 -13.11 -1.72
C ARG A 9 -10.73 -14.39 -2.31
N ARG A 10 -11.35 -14.29 -3.49
CA ARG A 10 -11.94 -15.45 -4.21
C ARG A 10 -10.86 -16.34 -4.84
N GLY A 11 -9.64 -15.82 -5.01
CA GLY A 11 -8.51 -16.55 -5.57
C GLY A 11 -8.32 -16.37 -7.07
N ASP A 12 -8.94 -15.35 -7.68
CA ASP A 12 -8.82 -15.05 -9.11
C ASP A 12 -7.37 -14.81 -9.56
N TYR A 13 -6.50 -14.43 -8.61
CA TYR A 13 -5.08 -14.13 -8.82
C TYR A 13 -4.14 -15.11 -8.09
N ARG A 14 -4.58 -16.36 -7.85
CA ARG A 14 -3.82 -17.34 -7.05
C ARG A 14 -2.41 -17.63 -7.55
N ASP A 15 -2.19 -17.56 -8.86
CA ASP A 15 -0.88 -17.83 -9.47
C ASP A 15 0.04 -16.59 -9.40
N GLN A 16 -0.52 -15.43 -9.04
CA GLN A 16 0.18 -14.15 -8.95
C GLN A 16 0.40 -13.68 -7.50
N VAL A 17 -0.32 -14.28 -6.53
CA VAL A 17 -0.27 -13.92 -5.11
C VAL A 17 0.15 -15.14 -4.29
N ALA A 18 1.37 -15.09 -3.75
CA ALA A 18 1.87 -16.13 -2.85
C ALA A 18 1.06 -16.14 -1.54
N LEU A 19 0.61 -17.33 -1.12
CA LEU A 19 -0.17 -17.50 0.10
C LEU A 19 0.69 -18.01 1.28
N PRO A 20 0.39 -17.60 2.52
CA PRO A 20 -0.68 -16.68 2.92
C PRO A 20 -0.39 -15.22 2.53
N ALA A 21 -1.42 -14.47 2.17
CA ALA A 21 -1.31 -13.08 1.75
C ALA A 21 -2.21 -12.15 2.57
N VAL A 22 -1.69 -10.95 2.87
CA VAL A 22 -2.50 -9.81 3.28
C VAL A 22 -2.96 -9.09 2.02
N ILE A 23 -4.27 -8.92 1.84
CA ILE A 23 -4.87 -8.27 0.68
C ILE A 23 -5.39 -6.87 1.04
N GLY A 24 -5.52 -6.00 0.04
CA GLY A 24 -5.91 -4.59 0.21
C GLY A 24 -4.77 -3.65 -0.21
N ASN A 25 -5.03 -2.83 -1.22
CA ASN A 25 -4.01 -1.96 -1.82
C ASN A 25 -4.11 -0.49 -1.40
N ASN A 26 -5.30 0.02 -1.08
CA ASN A 26 -5.47 1.41 -0.68
C ASN A 26 -5.41 1.55 0.83
N VAL A 27 -4.39 2.26 1.34
CA VAL A 27 -4.16 2.47 2.77
C VAL A 27 -3.97 3.95 3.05
N SER A 28 -4.47 4.41 4.19
CA SER A 28 -4.18 5.71 4.77
C SER A 28 -3.87 5.55 6.25
N GLY A 29 -3.05 6.43 6.81
CA GLY A 29 -2.70 6.40 8.21
C GLY A 29 -1.67 7.45 8.58
N VAL A 30 -1.01 7.22 9.71
CA VAL A 30 0.06 8.08 10.23
C VAL A 30 1.36 7.29 10.20
N VAL A 31 2.44 7.91 9.75
CA VAL A 31 3.78 7.32 9.80
C VAL A 31 4.17 7.11 11.26
N VAL A 32 4.48 5.87 11.65
CA VAL A 32 4.96 5.53 13.00
C VAL A 32 6.48 5.47 13.06
N GLU A 33 7.11 4.97 11.99
CA GLU A 33 8.57 4.83 11.87
C GLU A 33 8.97 4.87 10.38
N SER A 34 10.19 5.33 10.09
CA SER A 34 10.78 5.37 8.75
C SER A 34 12.08 4.56 8.71
N GLY A 35 12.22 3.68 7.72
CA GLY A 35 13.44 2.89 7.52
C GLY A 35 14.49 3.57 6.61
N PRO A 36 15.65 2.94 6.38
CA PRO A 36 16.68 3.44 5.46
C PRO A 36 16.12 3.70 4.06
N GLY A 37 16.41 4.87 3.50
CA GLY A 37 15.92 5.28 2.17
C GLY A 37 14.55 5.97 2.17
N ALA A 38 13.82 5.98 3.29
CA ALA A 38 12.55 6.69 3.44
C ALA A 38 12.72 8.08 4.09
N GLY A 39 13.78 8.81 3.72
CA GLY A 39 14.13 10.11 4.32
C GLY A 39 13.08 11.20 4.12
N ASP A 40 12.20 11.02 3.14
CA ASP A 40 11.09 11.92 2.84
C ASP A 40 9.86 11.71 3.75
N PHE A 41 9.92 10.82 4.74
CA PHE A 41 8.80 10.56 5.67
C PHE A 41 9.24 10.75 7.12
N LYS A 42 8.40 11.41 7.92
CA LYS A 42 8.62 11.64 9.35
C LYS A 42 7.50 11.01 10.17
N SER A 43 7.84 10.49 11.35
CA SER A 43 6.85 10.01 12.32
C SER A 43 5.84 11.12 12.64
N GLY A 44 4.56 10.75 12.68
CA GLY A 44 3.44 11.66 12.90
C GLY A 44 2.82 12.27 11.63
N GLU A 45 3.40 12.05 10.46
CA GLU A 45 2.82 12.55 9.21
C GLU A 45 1.65 11.69 8.73
N GLU A 46 0.56 12.34 8.35
CA GLU A 46 -0.56 11.71 7.65
C GLU A 46 -0.14 11.36 6.21
N VAL A 47 -0.41 10.12 5.82
CA VAL A 47 -0.04 9.56 4.53
C VAL A 47 -1.16 8.69 3.96
N TRP A 48 -1.15 8.55 2.64
CA TRP A 48 -1.89 7.51 1.94
C TRP A 48 -0.99 6.86 0.91
N CYS A 49 -1.24 5.59 0.58
CA CYS A 49 -0.49 4.88 -0.44
C CYS A 49 -1.35 3.87 -1.19
N LEU A 50 -0.89 3.55 -2.39
CA LEU A 50 -1.33 2.38 -3.14
C LEU A 50 -0.25 1.30 -2.98
N ALA A 51 -0.49 0.34 -2.10
CA ALA A 51 0.36 -0.82 -1.94
C ALA A 51 0.26 -1.74 -3.18
N PRO A 52 1.37 -2.32 -3.63
CA PRO A 52 1.36 -3.22 -4.79
C PRO A 52 0.54 -4.48 -4.50
N VAL A 53 -0.18 -4.94 -5.51
CA VAL A 53 -0.82 -6.26 -5.51
C VAL A 53 0.08 -7.20 -6.32
N GLY A 54 0.78 -8.12 -5.63
CA GLY A 54 1.70 -9.06 -6.27
C GLY A 54 3.11 -8.51 -6.53
N PRO A 55 3.88 -9.06 -7.50
CA PRO A 55 5.30 -8.76 -7.72
C PRO A 55 5.57 -7.39 -8.41
N MET A 56 4.67 -6.42 -8.26
CA MET A 56 4.84 -5.09 -8.86
C MET A 56 6.02 -4.35 -8.20
N PRO A 57 6.90 -3.68 -8.97
CA PRO A 57 8.11 -3.08 -8.44
C PRO A 57 7.82 -1.99 -7.39
N SER A 58 8.67 -1.96 -6.35
CA SER A 58 8.65 -0.98 -5.27
C SER A 58 9.00 0.45 -5.69
N SER A 59 9.02 0.80 -6.98
CA SER A 59 9.32 2.15 -7.46
C SER A 59 8.07 3.03 -7.60
N MET A 60 6.88 2.51 -7.28
CA MET A 60 5.61 3.24 -7.36
C MET A 60 5.27 4.01 -6.06
N TRP A 61 6.20 4.05 -5.09
CA TRP A 61 6.04 4.86 -3.87
C TRP A 61 6.43 6.31 -4.16
N SER A 62 5.46 7.11 -4.57
CA SER A 62 5.47 8.54 -4.33
C SER A 62 4.07 9.08 -4.56
N THR A 63 3.46 9.66 -3.52
CA THR A 63 2.66 10.89 -3.64
C THR A 63 2.33 11.48 -2.26
N ARG A 64 2.67 12.77 -2.06
CA ARG A 64 2.04 13.73 -1.12
C ARG A 64 1.31 14.82 -1.95
N PRO A 65 0.44 15.69 -1.39
CA PRO A 65 -0.37 15.62 -0.16
C PRO A 65 -1.89 15.67 -0.45
N LEU A 66 -2.75 15.36 0.52
CA LEU A 66 -4.07 16.02 0.59
C LEU A 66 -3.97 17.10 1.66
N VAL A 67 -3.85 18.37 1.25
CA VAL A 67 -4.11 19.49 2.17
C VAL A 67 -5.63 19.59 2.29
N ALA A 68 -6.20 18.97 3.31
CA ALA A 68 -7.49 19.39 3.82
C ALA A 68 -7.22 20.50 4.85
N ARG A 69 -7.53 21.74 4.46
CA ARG A 69 -7.74 22.84 5.39
C ARG A 69 -9.01 22.62 6.17
#